data_AF-X1L593-F1
#
_entry.id   AF-X1L593-F1
#
_cell.length_a   1.000
_cell.length_b   1.000
_cell.length_c   1.000
_cell.angle_alpha   90.00
_cell.angle_beta   90.00
_cell.angle_gamma   90.00
#
_symmetry.space_group_name_H-M   'P 1'
#
loop_
_entity.id
_entity.type
_entity.pdbx_description
1 polymer ?
#
loop_
_entity_poly.entity_id
_entity_poly.type
_entity_poly.pdbx_seq_one_letter_code
_entity_poly.pdbx_strand_id
1 'polypeptide(L)' 'MERTLVLIKPDAFKRGLVGEIITRFERVGLSLEEMKIVNATTKIVGQQYPDDK' A
#
# COMPACT_ATOMS: atom_id res chain seq x y z
N MET A 1 -12.90 -4.47 -15.84
CA MET A 1 -11.51 -4.24 -15.46
C MET A 1 -11.55 -3.81 -14.00
N GLU A 2 -10.92 -4.57 -13.11
CA GLU A 2 -10.98 -4.36 -11.66
C GLU A 2 -9.72 -3.65 -11.17
N ARG A 3 -9.86 -2.85 -10.12
CA ARG A 3 -8.75 -2.14 -9.46
C ARG A 3 -8.82 -2.42 -7.98
N THR A 4 -7.66 -2.72 -7.38
CA THR A 4 -7.54 -2.91 -5.95
C THR A 4 -6.47 -1.98 -5.38
N LEU A 5 -6.71 -1.46 -4.19
CA LEU A 5 -5.74 -0.68 -3.45
C LEU A 5 -4.85 -1.61 -2.62
N VAL A 6 -3.53 -1.45 -2.74
CA VAL A 6 -2.56 -2.14 -1.88
C VAL A 6 -1.88 -1.09 -1.00
N LEU A 7 -1.95 -1.27 0.32
CA LEU A 7 -1.28 -0.41 1.29
C LEU A 7 -0.02 -1.09 1.81
N ILE A 8 1.13 -0.46 1.58
CA ILE A 8 2.41 -0.89 2.12
C ILE A 8 2.67 -0.13 3.42
N LYS A 9 2.73 -0.86 4.53
CA LYS A 9 2.98 -0.30 5.85
C LYS A 9 4.42 0.26 5.98
N PRO A 10 4.66 1.23 6.90
CA PRO A 10 5.95 1.90 7.02
C PRO A 10 7.10 0.98 7.42
N ASP A 11 6.84 -0.16 8.08
CA ASP A 11 7.84 -1.18 8.40
C ASP A 11 8.41 -1.84 7.14
N ALA A 12 7.57 -2.23 6.18
CA ALA A 12 8.00 -2.80 4.91
C ALA A 12 8.77 -1.78 4.06
N PHE A 13 8.35 -0.51 4.10
CA PHE A 13 9.06 0.59 3.43
C PHE A 13 10.46 0.80 4.03
N LYS A 14 10.57 0.91 5.36
CA LYS A 14 11.85 1.08 6.07
C LYS A 14 12.82 -0.08 5.84
N ARG A 15 12.29 -1.29 5.63
CA ARG A 15 13.07 -2.50 5.32
C ARG A 15 13.46 -2.62 3.83
N GLY A 16 13.04 -1.67 2.98
CA GLY A 16 13.33 -1.71 1.55
C GLY A 16 12.59 -2.81 0.78
N LEU A 17 11.49 -3.35 1.31
CA LEU A 17 10.77 -4.49 0.72
C LEU A 17 9.81 -4.11 -0.42
N VAL A 18 9.68 -2.82 -0.73
CA VAL A 18 8.71 -2.30 -1.71
C VAL A 18 8.90 -2.94 -3.09
N GLY A 19 10.14 -3.02 -3.56
CA GLY A 19 10.45 -3.62 -4.87
C GLY A 19 10.07 -5.10 -4.93
N GLU A 20 10.40 -5.87 -3.89
CA GLU A 20 10.04 -7.28 -3.82
C GLU A 20 8.52 -7.49 -3.80
N ILE A 21 7.79 -6.64 -3.09
CA ILE A 21 6.32 -6.67 -3.05
C ILE A 21 5.74 -6.40 -4.45
N ILE A 22 6.21 -5.36 -5.14
CA ILE A 22 5.75 -5.04 -6.51
C ILE A 22 6.03 -6.22 -7.45
N THR A 23 7.25 -6.76 -7.43
CA THR A 23 7.63 -7.90 -8.26
C THR A 23 6.74 -9.12 -8.02
N ARG A 24 6.30 -9.36 -6.77
CA ARG A 24 5.36 -10.46 -6.48
C ARG A 24 4.01 -10.25 -7.15
N PHE A 25 3.46 -9.03 -7.15
CA PHE A 25 2.19 -8.75 -7.82
C PHE A 25 2.30 -8.86 -9.34
N GLU A 26 3.38 -8.33 -9.93
CA GLU A 26 3.65 -8.42 -11.37
C GLU A 26 3.81 -9.88 -11.84
N ARG A 27 4.47 -10.73 -11.05
CA ARG A 27 4.62 -12.17 -11.36
C ARG A 27 3.31 -12.94 -11.43
N VAL A 28 2.27 -12.47 -10.74
CA VAL A 28 0.92 -13.07 -10.77
C VAL A 28 0.08 -12.50 -11.92
N GLY A 29 0.62 -11.53 -12.67
CA GLY A 29 -0.02 -10.92 -13.84
C GLY A 29 -0.81 -9.64 -13.53
N LEU A 30 -0.66 -9.07 -12.33
CA LEU A 30 -1.27 -7.80 -11.98
C LEU A 30 -0.41 -6.64 -12.47
N SER A 31 -1.03 -5.59 -13.01
CA SER A 31 -0.35 -4.38 -13.47
C SER A 31 -0.45 -3.26 -12.42
N LEU A 32 0.66 -2.59 -12.15
CA LEU A 32 0.67 -1.37 -11.34
C LEU A 32 0.18 -0.18 -12.17
N GLU A 33 -0.91 0.46 -11.74
CA GLU A 33 -1.49 1.61 -12.43
C GLU A 33 -1.05 2.96 -11.84
N GLU A 34 -1.03 3.07 -10.51
CA GLU A 34 -0.61 4.27 -9.79
C GLU A 34 0.14 3.88 -8.50
N MET A 35 1.13 4.68 -8.11
CA MET A 35 1.81 4.55 -6.83
C MET A 35 2.03 5.93 -6.21
N LYS A 36 1.67 6.07 -4.93
CA LYS A 36 1.86 7.31 -4.17
C LYS A 36 2.44 7.02 -2.80
N ILE A 37 3.58 7.62 -2.50
CA ILE A 37 4.13 7.63 -1.14
C ILE A 37 3.43 8.73 -0.36
N VAL A 38 2.80 8.36 0.75
CA VAL A 38 2.12 9.28 1.65
C VAL A 38 2.69 9.14 3.04
N ASN A 39 2.93 10.27 3.70
CA ASN A 39 3.11 10.29 5.14
C ASN A 39 1.72 10.35 5.78
N ALA A 40 1.21 9.19 6.21
CA ALA A 40 -0.12 9.08 6.77
C ALA A 40 -0.17 9.82 8.12
N THR A 41 -0.74 11.02 8.12
CA THR A 41 -1.05 11.75 9.34
C THR A 41 -2.19 11.07 10.09
N THR A 42 -2.32 11.30 11.39
CA THR A 42 -3.40 10.73 12.24
C THR A 42 -4.80 10.94 11.65
N LYS A 43 -5.01 12.04 10.93
CA LYS A 43 -6.27 12.33 10.24
C LYS A 43 -6.58 11.36 9.08
N ILE A 44 -5.55 10.95 8.33
CA ILE A 44 -5.71 10.00 7.21
C ILE A 44 -5.96 8.59 7.75
N VAL A 45 -5.26 8.22 8.81
CA VAL A 45 -5.43 6.90 9.46
C VAL A 45 -6.84 6.75 10.02
N GLY A 46 -7.38 7.76 10.71
CA GLY A 46 -8.73 7.72 11.27
C GLY A 46 -9.88 7.67 10.24
N GLN A 47 -9.61 8.01 8.97
CA GLN A 47 -10.59 7.85 7.88
C GLN A 47 -10.58 6.44 7.27
N GLN A 48 -9.42 5.76 7.29
CA GLN A 48 -9.27 4.41 6.73
C GLN A 48 -9.57 3.31 7.75
N TYR A 49 -9.31 3.59 9.02
CA TYR A 49 -9.62 2.73 10.16
C TYR A 49 -10.36 3.60 11.19
N PRO A 50 -11.68 3.84 11.04
CA PRO A 50 -12.44 4.39 12.16
C PRO A 50 -12.26 3.43 13.34
N ASP A 51 -11.80 3.96 14.48
CA ASP A 51 -11.51 3.16 15.66
C ASP A 51 -12.73 2.26 15.97
N ASP A 52 -12.52 0.95 15.98
CA ASP A 52 -13.49 -0.03 16.50
C ASP A 52 -13.61 0.18 18.02
N LYS A 53 -14.38 1.18 18.43
CA LYS A 53 -14.88 1.35 19.80
C LYS A 53 -16.37 1.67 19.79
#